data_AF-A0A6B0UU11-F1
#
_entry.id   AF-A0A6B0UU11-F1
#
_cell.length_a   1.000
_cell.length_b   1.000
_cell.length_c   1.000
_cell.angle_alpha   90.00
_cell.angle_beta   90.00
_cell.angle_gamma   90.00
#
_symmetry.space_group_name_H-M   'P 1'
#
loop_
_entity.id
_entity.type
_entity.pdbx_description
1 polymer ?
#
loop_
_entity_poly.entity_id
_entity_poly.type
_entity_poly.pdbx_seq_one_letter_code
_entity_poly.pdbx_strand_id
1 'polypeptide(L)'
;KNDTRLGGESKCFQMKYYEADAKKKHFLTQLLFRNDTTGQMVVYSITIVLKKSNESHNYYDRLLVQNHIATKHEIYELLFTDNKTCFTIRRISDELRQVWMIGRRNPTDISAQCGSAYQGPLDENGCAVPIPQYKIYDPEICQ
;
A
#
# COMPACT_ATOMS: atom_id res chain seq x y z
N LYS A 1 -3.53 -14.58 1.98
CA LYS A 1 -2.19 -14.67 2.61
C LYS A 1 -1.91 -13.31 3.23
N ASN A 2 -1.43 -13.24 4.47
CA ASN A 2 -1.11 -11.98 5.11
C ASN A 2 0.16 -11.37 4.51
N ASP A 3 0.28 -10.04 4.60
CA ASP A 3 1.50 -9.38 4.16
C ASP A 3 2.64 -9.75 5.12
N THR A 4 3.83 -10.00 4.59
CA THR A 4 5.06 -10.25 5.36
C THR A 4 6.16 -9.27 4.98
N ARG A 5 5.87 -8.29 4.12
CA ARG A 5 6.85 -7.34 3.57
C ARG A 5 6.55 -5.90 3.92
N LEU A 6 5.68 -5.22 3.18
CA LEU A 6 5.40 -3.79 3.37
C LEU A 6 4.37 -3.62 4.50
N GLY A 7 4.83 -3.90 5.70
CA GLY A 7 4.08 -3.72 6.93
C GLY A 7 3.50 -4.96 7.55
N GLY A 8 3.69 -6.09 6.89
CA GLY A 8 3.51 -7.36 7.55
C GLY A 8 2.08 -7.55 8.08
N GLU A 9 1.98 -8.18 9.24
CA GLU A 9 0.76 -8.26 10.04
C GLU A 9 0.69 -7.15 11.12
N SER A 10 1.70 -6.28 11.17
CA SER A 10 1.87 -5.30 12.25
C SER A 10 0.75 -4.27 12.24
N LYS A 11 0.14 -4.08 13.41
CA LYS A 11 -0.95 -3.11 13.57
C LYS A 11 -0.47 -1.68 13.39
N CYS A 12 -1.41 -0.82 13.03
CA CYS A 12 -1.19 0.63 12.92
C CYS A 12 -0.14 1.02 11.91
N PHE A 13 0.01 0.21 10.86
CA PHE A 13 0.99 0.45 9.82
C PHE A 13 0.69 1.73 9.04
N GLN A 14 1.65 2.63 9.00
CA GLN A 14 1.55 3.96 8.41
C GLN A 14 2.76 4.23 7.53
N MET A 15 2.58 5.03 6.48
CA MET A 15 3.69 5.53 5.68
C MET A 15 3.60 7.04 5.51
N LYS A 16 4.75 7.72 5.52
CA LYS A 16 4.85 9.16 5.26
C LYS A 16 6.15 9.46 4.53
N TYR A 17 6.06 10.13 3.38
CA TYR A 17 7.25 10.66 2.72
C TYR A 17 7.75 11.92 3.44
N TYR A 18 9.07 12.09 3.50
CA TYR A 18 9.71 13.27 4.09
C TYR A 18 10.61 14.02 3.09
N GLU A 19 11.00 13.37 2.00
CA GLU A 19 11.74 13.99 0.90
C GLU A 19 11.22 13.44 -0.43
N ALA A 20 11.14 14.31 -1.43
CA ALA A 20 10.66 13.95 -2.77
C ALA A 20 11.53 14.59 -3.86
N ASP A 21 12.10 13.75 -4.72
CA ASP A 21 12.68 14.17 -6.00
C ASP A 21 11.61 13.99 -7.08
N ALA A 22 10.94 15.09 -7.42
CA ALA A 22 9.87 15.10 -8.41
C ALA A 22 10.34 14.81 -9.84
N LYS A 23 11.63 15.01 -10.17
CA LYS A 23 12.19 14.71 -11.50
C LYS A 23 12.40 13.22 -11.65
N LYS A 24 13.02 12.59 -10.66
CA LYS A 24 13.28 11.13 -10.67
C LYS A 24 12.06 10.31 -10.24
N LYS A 25 11.05 10.94 -9.64
CA LYS A 25 9.89 10.29 -8.99
C LYS A 25 10.32 9.39 -7.83
N HIS A 26 11.31 9.85 -7.07
CA HIS A 26 11.82 9.15 -5.90
C HIS A 26 11.28 9.83 -4.64
N PHE A 27 10.85 9.02 -3.68
CA PHE A 27 10.25 9.48 -2.44
C PHE A 27 10.90 8.76 -1.27
N LEU A 28 11.66 9.48 -0.46
CA LEU A 28 12.17 8.94 0.80
C LEU A 28 11.01 8.91 1.80
N THR A 29 10.74 7.71 2.30
CA THR A 29 9.51 7.40 3.04
C THR A 29 9.83 6.67 4.33
N GLN A 30 9.22 7.12 5.41
CA GLN A 30 9.21 6.43 6.69
C GLN A 30 7.98 5.54 6.78
N LEU A 31 8.21 4.31 7.20
CA LEU A 31 7.20 3.37 7.64
C LEU A 31 7.16 3.40 9.17
N LEU A 32 5.97 3.55 9.74
CA LEU A 32 5.74 3.56 11.18
C LEU A 32 4.74 2.46 11.50
N PHE A 33 5.06 1.63 12.49
CA PHE A 33 4.18 0.53 12.88
C PHE A 33 4.43 0.09 14.31
N ARG A 34 3.43 -0.56 14.90
CA ARG A 34 3.54 -1.13 16.23
C ARG A 34 4.12 -2.53 16.12
N ASN A 35 5.19 -2.80 16.85
CA ASN A 35 5.75 -4.13 16.96
C ASN A 35 4.84 -4.97 17.88
N ASP A 36 4.34 -6.10 17.39
CA ASP A 36 3.38 -6.92 18.14
C ASP A 36 4.02 -7.65 19.34
N THR A 37 5.34 -7.87 19.32
CA THR A 37 6.08 -8.54 20.40
C THR A 37 6.43 -7.59 21.54
N THR A 38 6.96 -6.40 21.21
CA THR A 38 7.44 -5.43 22.21
C THR A 38 6.40 -4.37 22.55
N GLY A 39 5.36 -4.23 21.72
CA GLY A 39 4.36 -3.16 21.82
C GLY A 39 4.88 -1.78 21.43
N GLN A 40 6.18 -1.63 21.12
CA GLN A 40 6.83 -0.36 20.81
C GLN A 40 6.59 0.06 19.36
N MET A 41 6.63 1.37 19.12
CA MET A 41 6.61 1.92 17.76
C MET A 41 7.98 1.75 17.11
N VAL A 42 7.99 1.19 15.90
CA VAL A 42 9.17 1.00 15.06
C VAL A 42 9.08 1.93 13.87
N VAL A 43 10.21 2.56 13.53
CA VAL A 43 10.35 3.41 12.35
C VAL A 43 11.39 2.81 11.42
N TYR A 44 11.03 2.67 10.15
CA TYR A 44 11.92 2.14 9.11
C TYR A 44 11.90 3.02 7.87
N SER A 45 13.07 3.28 7.27
CA SER A 45 13.18 4.11 6.06
C SER A 45 13.28 3.26 4.80
N ILE A 46 12.49 3.65 3.79
CA ILE A 46 12.48 3.08 2.45
C ILE A 46 12.53 4.19 1.40
N THR A 47 12.86 3.80 0.18
CA THR A 47 12.67 4.65 -1.01
C THR A 47 11.54 4.07 -1.84
N ILE A 48 10.56 4.91 -2.20
CA ILE A 48 9.52 4.57 -3.17
C ILE A 48 9.85 5.26 -4.48
N VAL A 49 9.92 4.50 -5.56
CA VAL A 49 10.11 5.03 -6.91
C VAL A 49 8.87 4.76 -7.74
N LEU A 50 8.26 5.80 -8.28
CA LEU A 50 7.14 5.62 -9.19
C LEU A 50 7.64 5.27 -10.59
N LYS A 51 7.08 4.21 -11.16
CA LYS A 51 7.41 3.67 -12.48
C LYS A 51 6.14 3.53 -13.31
N LYS A 52 6.33 3.42 -14.62
CA LYS A 52 5.29 3.04 -15.56
C LYS A 52 5.43 1.56 -15.88
N SER A 53 4.31 0.86 -15.99
CA SER A 53 4.26 -0.51 -16.52
C SER A 53 4.56 -0.54 -18.01
N ASN A 54 4.18 0.53 -18.71
CA ASN A 54 4.36 0.74 -20.14
C ASN A 54 4.78 2.20 -20.39
N GLU A 55 5.81 2.42 -21.19
CA GLU A 55 6.35 3.76 -21.47
C GLU A 55 5.32 4.68 -22.14
N SER A 56 4.38 4.10 -22.90
CA SER A 56 3.29 4.82 -23.57
C SER A 56 2.24 5.38 -22.61
N HIS A 57 2.16 4.90 -21.35
CA HIS A 57 1.24 5.48 -20.36
C HIS A 57 1.65 6.92 -20.02
N ASN A 58 0.68 7.83 -19.92
CA ASN A 58 0.92 9.18 -19.41
C ASN A 58 0.86 9.27 -17.87
N TYR A 59 0.60 8.15 -17.19
CA TYR A 59 0.54 8.02 -15.73
C TYR A 59 1.55 7.00 -15.20
N TYR A 60 1.85 7.09 -13.91
CA TYR A 60 2.65 6.12 -13.18
C TYR A 60 1.72 5.16 -12.44
N ASP A 61 1.88 3.87 -12.67
CA ASP A 61 1.02 2.79 -12.16
C ASP A 61 1.81 1.73 -11.40
N ARG A 62 3.12 1.91 -11.22
CA ARG A 62 3.96 1.00 -10.43
C ARG A 62 4.70 1.73 -9.34
N LEU A 63 4.77 1.11 -8.16
CA LEU A 63 5.56 1.53 -7.02
C LEU A 63 6.68 0.51 -6.83
N LEU A 64 7.91 0.92 -7.06
CA LEU A 64 9.10 0.16 -6.71
C LEU A 64 9.54 0.58 -5.30
N VAL A 65 9.42 -0.34 -4.35
CA VAL A 65 9.82 -0.11 -2.96
C VAL A 65 11.20 -0.70 -2.72
N GLN A 66 12.12 0.12 -2.25
CA GLN A 66 13.51 -0.20 -1.97
C GLN A 66 13.80 -0.03 -0.48
N ASN A 67 14.51 -1.00 0.12
CA ASN A 67 15.11 -0.79 1.44
C ASN A 67 16.31 0.19 1.35
N HIS A 68 16.76 0.72 2.49
CA HIS A 68 17.88 1.68 2.53
C HIS A 68 19.21 1.15 1.94
N ILE A 69 19.37 -0.17 1.84
CA ILE A 69 20.56 -0.83 1.24
C ILE A 69 20.32 -1.15 -0.25
N ALA A 70 19.16 -0.78 -0.81
CA ALA A 70 18.74 -1.05 -2.20
C ALA A 70 18.92 -2.52 -2.65
N THR A 71 18.85 -3.47 -1.72
CA THR A 71 19.07 -4.91 -1.98
C THR A 71 17.76 -5.67 -2.11
N LYS A 72 16.69 -5.23 -1.44
CA LYS A 72 15.36 -5.85 -1.53
C LYS A 72 14.40 -4.89 -2.21
N HIS A 73 13.78 -5.39 -3.27
CA HIS A 73 12.86 -4.64 -4.11
C HIS A 73 11.51 -5.34 -4.14
N GLU A 74 10.47 -4.59 -3.82
CA GLU A 74 9.09 -5.02 -4.01
C GLU A 74 8.42 -4.14 -5.04
N ILE A 75 7.75 -4.76 -6.01
CA ILE A 75 7.01 -4.04 -7.04
C ILE A 75 5.53 -4.20 -6.77
N TYR A 76 4.87 -3.06 -6.59
CA TYR A 76 3.43 -2.97 -6.47
C TYR A 76 2.86 -2.29 -7.71
N GLU A 77 1.71 -2.76 -8.15
CA GLU A 77 0.89 -2.13 -9.17
C GLU A 77 -0.28 -1.39 -8.52
N LEU A 78 -0.54 -0.17 -8.98
CA LEU A 78 -1.67 0.64 -8.57
C LEU A 78 -2.92 0.15 -9.30
N LEU A 79 -3.85 -0.46 -8.56
CA LEU A 79 -5.12 -0.92 -9.11
C LEU A 79 -6.14 0.21 -9.22
N PHE A 80 -6.17 1.08 -8.21
CA PHE A 80 -7.10 2.21 -8.15
C PHE A 80 -6.60 3.27 -7.17
N THR A 81 -6.93 4.53 -7.44
CA THR A 81 -6.78 5.65 -6.50
C THR A 81 -7.80 6.71 -6.86
N ASP A 82 -8.42 7.32 -5.86
CA ASP A 82 -9.21 8.54 -6.06
C ASP A 82 -8.37 9.82 -5.83
N ASN A 83 -7.07 9.65 -5.55
CA ASN A 83 -6.09 10.67 -5.20
C ASN A 83 -6.47 11.54 -4.00
N LYS A 84 -7.49 11.14 -3.23
CA LYS A 84 -8.07 11.98 -2.16
C LYS A 84 -8.19 11.21 -0.87
N THR A 85 -8.77 10.01 -0.89
CA THR A 85 -9.15 9.24 0.29
C THR A 85 -8.41 7.92 0.41
N CYS A 86 -8.10 7.26 -0.69
CA CYS A 86 -7.46 5.96 -0.65
C CYS A 86 -6.79 5.58 -1.97
N PHE A 87 -5.96 4.54 -1.88
CA PHE A 87 -5.44 3.83 -3.03
C PHE A 87 -5.38 2.34 -2.75
N THR A 88 -5.51 1.54 -3.80
CA THR A 88 -5.42 0.08 -3.76
C THR A 88 -4.25 -0.36 -4.61
N ILE A 89 -3.38 -1.17 -4.02
CA ILE A 89 -2.20 -1.72 -4.69
C ILE A 89 -2.18 -3.23 -4.63
N ARG A 90 -1.49 -3.82 -5.59
CA ARG A 90 -1.23 -5.25 -5.70
C ARG A 90 0.26 -5.52 -5.80
N ARG A 91 0.80 -6.38 -4.96
CA ARG A 91 2.18 -6.85 -5.11
C ARG A 91 2.27 -7.85 -6.24
N ILE A 92 3.15 -7.60 -7.20
CA ILE A 92 3.28 -8.43 -8.41
C ILE A 92 3.79 -9.84 -8.10
N SER A 93 4.63 -10.00 -7.07
CA SER A 93 5.29 -11.30 -6.83
C SER A 93 4.38 -12.40 -6.27
N ASP A 94 3.29 -12.04 -5.59
CA ASP A 94 2.41 -12.99 -4.91
C ASP A 94 0.94 -12.55 -4.88
N GLU A 95 0.58 -11.59 -5.74
CA GLU A 95 -0.79 -11.09 -5.93
C GLU A 95 -1.45 -10.51 -4.67
N LEU A 96 -0.68 -10.23 -3.61
CA LEU A 96 -1.21 -9.67 -2.38
C LEU A 96 -1.73 -8.26 -2.61
N ARG A 97 -2.96 -7.99 -2.14
CA ARG A 97 -3.61 -6.69 -2.30
C ARG A 97 -3.66 -5.93 -1.00
N GLN A 98 -3.61 -4.61 -1.09
CA GLN A 98 -3.67 -3.70 0.06
C GLN A 98 -4.53 -2.50 -0.29
N VAL A 99 -5.32 -2.05 0.68
CA VAL A 99 -6.02 -0.77 0.63
C VAL A 99 -5.37 0.16 1.64
N TRP A 100 -4.96 1.33 1.16
CA TRP A 100 -4.34 2.37 1.95
C TRP A 100 -5.24 3.57 2.03
N MET A 101 -5.37 4.12 3.23
CA MET A 101 -6.08 5.38 3.46
C MET A 101 -5.10 6.54 3.37
N ILE A 102 -5.52 7.63 2.74
CA ILE A 102 -4.74 8.86 2.62
C ILE A 102 -5.11 9.80 3.77
N GLY A 103 -4.13 10.04 4.65
CA GLY A 103 -4.30 10.86 5.85
C GLY A 103 -4.95 10.11 7.02
N ARG A 104 -5.12 10.80 8.15
CA ARG A 104 -5.83 10.26 9.31
C ARG A 104 -7.33 10.49 9.13
N ARG A 105 -8.07 9.43 8.81
CA ARG A 105 -9.53 9.45 8.55
C ARG A 105 -10.18 8.18 9.08
N ASN A 106 -11.50 8.19 9.26
CA ASN A 106 -12.21 6.97 9.59
C ASN A 106 -12.20 6.01 8.39
N PRO A 107 -12.05 4.69 8.62
CA PRO A 107 -12.11 3.69 7.55
C PRO A 107 -13.42 3.67 6.77
N THR A 108 -14.50 4.22 7.32
CA THR A 108 -15.80 4.36 6.66
C THR A 108 -15.85 5.48 5.62
N ASP A 109 -14.88 6.40 5.65
CA ASP A 109 -14.92 7.64 4.88
C ASP A 109 -14.12 7.54 3.56
N ILE A 110 -13.54 6.38 3.28
CA ILE A 110 -12.78 6.15 2.04
C ILE A 110 -13.69 5.71 0.89
N SER A 111 -13.27 5.98 -0.34
CA SER A 111 -14.01 5.57 -1.54
C SER A 111 -14.24 4.06 -1.59
N ALA A 112 -15.50 3.66 -1.78
CA ALA A 112 -15.89 2.26 -1.95
C ALA A 112 -15.16 1.59 -3.13
N GLN A 113 -14.74 2.37 -4.14
CA GLN A 113 -13.99 1.88 -5.30
C GLN A 113 -12.63 1.29 -4.92
N CYS A 114 -11.99 1.75 -3.83
CA CYS A 114 -10.78 1.11 -3.33
C CYS A 114 -11.04 -0.32 -2.85
N GLY A 115 -12.18 -0.53 -2.17
CA GLY A 115 -12.65 -1.86 -1.76
C GLY A 115 -13.02 -2.75 -2.95
N SER A 116 -13.70 -2.20 -3.96
CA SER A 116 -14.00 -2.92 -5.20
C SER A 116 -12.72 -3.33 -5.95
N ALA A 117 -11.77 -2.42 -6.09
CA ALA A 117 -10.47 -2.71 -6.71
C ALA A 117 -9.68 -3.77 -5.94
N TYR A 118 -9.83 -3.84 -4.61
CA TYR A 118 -9.23 -4.91 -3.80
C TYR A 118 -9.83 -6.27 -4.18
N GLN A 119 -11.15 -6.39 -4.26
CA GLN A 119 -11.80 -7.66 -4.63
C GLN A 119 -11.49 -8.09 -6.06
N GLY A 120 -11.23 -7.14 -6.96
CA GLY A 120 -10.89 -7.40 -8.35
C GLY A 120 -12.14 -7.57 -9.23
N PRO A 121 -11.93 -7.85 -10.53
CA PRO A 121 -13.03 -8.06 -11.46
C PRO A 121 -13.78 -9.35 -11.12
N LEU A 122 -15.09 -9.35 -11.42
CA LEU A 122 -15.86 -10.60 -11.48
C LEU A 122 -15.31 -11.46 -12.62
N ASP A 123 -15.35 -12.77 -12.45
CA ASP A 123 -15.08 -13.70 -13.55
C ASP A 123 -16.17 -13.61 -14.64
N GLU A 124 -15.95 -14.34 -15.72
CA GLU A 124 -16.84 -14.43 -16.88
C GLU A 124 -18.26 -14.92 -16.55
N ASN A 125 -18.45 -15.56 -15.39
CA ASN A 125 -19.75 -16.01 -14.89
C ASN A 125 -20.36 -15.04 -13.87
N GLY A 126 -19.74 -13.88 -13.65
CA GLY A 126 -20.15 -12.92 -12.62
C GLY A 126 -19.80 -13.36 -11.20
N CYS A 127 -18.97 -14.39 -11.04
CA CYS A 127 -18.54 -14.92 -9.76
C CYS A 127 -17.18 -14.32 -9.37
N ALA A 128 -17.01 -13.98 -8.11
CA ALA A 128 -15.69 -13.74 -7.54
C ALA A 128 -15.65 -14.42 -6.19
N VAL A 129 -14.63 -15.24 -5.95
CA VAL A 129 -14.35 -15.72 -4.60
C VAL A 129 -13.90 -14.52 -3.78
N PRO A 130 -14.64 -14.11 -2.74
CA PRO A 130 -14.26 -12.92 -1.98
C PRO A 130 -12.86 -13.09 -1.39
N ILE A 131 -11.99 -12.12 -1.64
CA ILE A 131 -10.66 -12.11 -1.04
C ILE A 131 -10.82 -11.72 0.43
N PRO A 132 -10.36 -12.57 1.37
CA PRO A 132 -10.42 -12.25 2.80
C PRO A 132 -9.73 -10.93 3.11
N GLN A 133 -10.30 -10.15 4.02
CA GLN A 133 -9.77 -8.87 4.46
C GLN A 133 -9.24 -8.96 5.88
N TYR A 134 -8.08 -8.33 6.11
CA TYR A 134 -7.45 -8.25 7.42
C TYR A 134 -7.29 -6.78 7.81
N LYS A 135 -7.90 -6.38 8.92
CA LYS A 135 -7.83 -4.99 9.39
C LYS A 135 -6.48 -4.75 10.07
N ILE A 136 -5.66 -3.90 9.46
CA ILE A 136 -4.35 -3.48 9.99
C ILE A 136 -4.47 -2.20 10.82
N TYR A 137 -5.30 -1.26 10.38
CA TYR A 137 -5.60 -0.03 11.11
C TYR A 137 -6.86 -0.19 11.96
N ASP A 138 -6.74 0.18 13.23
CA ASP A 138 -7.83 0.24 14.19
C ASP A 138 -7.80 1.62 14.87
N PRO A 139 -8.84 2.47 14.71
CA PRO A 139 -8.85 3.82 15.26
C PRO A 139 -8.78 3.86 16.79
N GLU A 140 -9.17 2.80 17.48
CA GLU A 140 -9.10 2.73 18.95
C GLU A 140 -7.66 2.49 19.44
N ILE A 141 -6.83 1.84 18.61
CA ILE A 141 -5.47 1.41 18.98
C ILE A 141 -4.39 2.28 18.32
N CYS A 142 -4.68 2.86 17.16
CA CYS A 142 -3.69 3.45 16.24
C CYS A 142 -3.63 4.99 16.26
N GLN A 143 -3.79 5.61 17.42
CA GLN A 143 -3.79 7.08 17.60
C GLN A 143 -2.45 7.75 17.27
#